data_AF-A0A5N6MIZ5-F1
#
_entry.id   AF-A0A5N6MIZ5-F1
#
_cell.length_a   1.000
_cell.length_b   1.000
_cell.length_c   1.000
_cell.angle_alpha   90.00
_cell.angle_beta   90.00
_cell.angle_gamma   90.00
#
_symmetry.space_group_name_H-M   'P 1'
#
loop_
_entity.id
_entity.type
_entity.pdbx_description
1 polymer ?
#
loop_
_entity_poly.entity_id
_entity_poly.type
_entity_poly.pdbx_seq_one_letter_code
_entity_poly.pdbx_strand_id
1 'polypeptide(L)'
;MEWLAPTKMRELKKQLDELLEKGFISPSSSPWGAPILLVKKKGGSMWMCIDYRELNKEEDIPKTAFRRRYGHYEFTVMPNGKIHHCIH
;
A
#
# COMPACT_ATOMS: atom_id res chain seq x y z
N MET A 1 -3.48 8.05 14.06
CA MET A 1 -2.70 8.37 12.84
C MET A 1 -1.25 8.60 13.26
N GLU A 2 -0.38 7.62 13.05
CA GLU A 2 1.06 7.83 13.23
C GLU A 2 1.56 8.88 12.23
N TRP A 3 2.23 9.90 12.74
CA TRP A 3 2.99 10.83 11.91
C TRP A 3 4.21 10.10 11.36
N LEU A 4 4.19 9.80 10.06
CA LEU A 4 5.38 9.29 9.36
C LEU A 4 6.45 10.37 9.33
N ALA A 5 7.69 10.02 9.67
CA ALA A 5 8.83 10.91 9.51
C ALA A 5 8.94 11.42 8.05
N PRO A 6 9.44 12.64 7.81
CA PRO A 6 9.49 13.24 6.48
C PRO A 6 10.16 12.36 5.40
N THR A 7 11.20 11.62 5.78
CA THR A 7 11.90 10.66 4.91
C THR A 7 11.02 9.49 4.50
N LYS A 8 10.24 8.93 5.43
CA LYS A 8 9.26 7.87 5.14
C LYS A 8 8.13 8.37 4.25
N MET A 9 7.69 9.63 4.44
CA MET A 9 6.67 10.23 3.58
C MET A 9 7.15 10.41 2.14
N ARG A 10 8.40 10.87 1.95
CA ARG A 10 9.00 11.01 0.62
C ARG A 10 9.14 9.67 -0.08
N GLU A 11 9.61 8.65 0.63
CA GLU A 11 9.76 7.29 0.08
C GLU A 11 8.40 6.69 -0.30
N LEU A 12 7.39 6.84 0.57
CA LEU A 12 6.03 6.40 0.28
C LEU A 12 5.48 7.06 -0.98
N LYS A 13 5.61 8.38 -1.09
CA LYS A 13 5.14 9.11 -2.27
C LYS A 13 5.83 8.62 -3.54
N LYS A 14 7.16 8.49 -3.52
CA LYS A 14 7.93 7.98 -4.64
C LYS A 14 7.43 6.61 -5.11
N GLN A 15 7.23 5.68 -4.18
CA GLN A 15 6.75 4.34 -4.54
C GLN A 15 5.31 4.35 -5.09
N LEU A 16 4.44 5.22 -4.57
CA LEU A 16 3.07 5.40 -5.13
C LEU A 16 3.12 5.98 -6.55
N ASP A 17 3.92 7.01 -6.77
CA ASP A 17 4.07 7.64 -8.09
C ASP A 17 4.59 6.62 -9.12
N GLU A 18 5.58 5.80 -8.76
CA GLU A 18 6.08 4.72 -9.63
C GLU A 18 5.04 3.64 -9.94
N LEU A 19 4.15 3.32 -8.99
CA LEU A 19 3.08 2.36 -9.19
C LEU A 19 1.97 2.92 -10.09
N LEU A 20 1.65 4.20 -9.94
CA LEU A 20 0.70 4.93 -10.79
C LEU A 20 1.23 5.02 -12.23
N GLU A 21 2.48 5.44 -12.41
CA GLU A 21 3.10 5.58 -13.73
C GLU A 21 3.15 4.24 -14.49
N LYS A 22 3.43 3.16 -13.77
CA LYS A 22 3.46 1.80 -14.34
C LYS A 22 2.06 1.18 -14.53
N GLY A 23 1.00 1.88 -14.11
CA GLY A 23 -0.38 1.40 -14.22
C GLY A 23 -0.70 0.20 -13.33
N PHE A 24 0.05 -0.04 -12.26
CA PHE A 24 -0.24 -1.10 -11.28
C PHE A 24 -1.33 -0.70 -10.29
N ILE A 25 -1.53 0.60 -10.08
CA ILE A 25 -2.58 1.14 -9.22
C ILE A 25 -3.33 2.27 -9.91
N SER A 26 -4.57 2.49 -9.51
CA SER A 26 -5.40 3.63 -9.90
C SER A 26 -6.07 4.23 -8.66
N PRO A 27 -6.54 5.49 -8.71
CA PRO A 27 -7.47 6.00 -7.70
C PRO A 27 -8.64 5.04 -7.54
N SER A 28 -9.07 4.80 -6.31
CA SER A 28 -10.19 3.89 -6.03
C SER A 28 -11.43 4.65 -5.57
N SER A 29 -12.59 4.10 -5.90
CA SER A 29 -13.90 4.50 -5.37
C SER A 29 -14.43 3.51 -4.32
N SER A 30 -13.67 2.47 -3.98
CA SER A 30 -14.10 1.46 -3.02
C SER A 30 -14.41 2.06 -1.64
N PRO A 31 -15.47 1.63 -0.94
CA PRO A 31 -15.70 2.05 0.44
C PRO A 31 -14.66 1.45 1.41
N TRP A 32 -13.87 0.47 0.96
CA TRP A 32 -12.90 -0.27 1.75
C TRP A 32 -11.45 0.08 1.39
N GLY A 33 -10.52 -0.11 2.33
CA GLY A 33 -9.10 0.02 2.02
C GLY A 33 -8.18 -0.38 3.17
N ALA A 34 -7.26 -1.31 2.89
CA ALA A 34 -6.21 -1.66 3.85
C ALA A 34 -5.26 -0.49 4.10
N PRO A 35 -4.71 -0.35 5.31
CA PRO A 35 -3.61 0.56 5.54
C PRO A 35 -2.31 0.03 4.90
N ILE A 36 -1.54 0.94 4.30
CA ILE A 36 -0.14 0.69 3.93
C ILE A 36 0.79 0.88 5.14
N LEU A 37 1.73 -0.04 5.31
CA LEU A 37 2.85 0.01 6.24
C LEU A 37 4.17 0.13 5.46
N LEU A 38 5.12 0.88 6.01
CA LEU A 38 6.50 0.93 5.51
C LEU A 38 7.41 0.13 6.43
N VAL A 39 8.01 -0.93 5.88
CA VAL A 39 8.90 -1.83 6.63
C VAL A 39 10.34 -1.62 6.16
N LYS A 40 11.28 -1.47 7.10
CA LYS A 40 12.69 -1.28 6.78
C LYS A 40 13.34 -2.62 6.42
N LYS A 41 13.96 -2.70 5.24
CA LYS A 41 14.78 -3.83 4.81
C LYS A 41 16.13 -3.82 5.53
N LYS A 42 16.77 -4.99 5.66
CA LYS A 42 18.15 -5.16 6.19
C LYS A 42 19.18 -4.24 5.51
N GLY A 43 18.98 -3.88 4.24
CA GLY A 43 19.85 -2.98 3.46
C GLY A 43 19.51 -1.48 3.56
N GLY A 44 18.57 -1.08 4.41
CA GLY A 44 18.19 0.33 4.59
C GLY A 44 17.10 0.85 3.64
N SER A 45 16.82 0.15 2.54
CA SER A 45 15.64 0.42 1.69
C SER A 45 14.33 0.04 2.42
N MET A 46 13.18 0.51 1.93
CA MET A 46 11.88 0.28 2.56
C MET A 46 10.97 -0.55 1.64
N TRP A 47 10.22 -1.47 2.22
CA TRP A 47 9.10 -2.15 1.55
C TRP A 47 7.79 -1.44 1.83
N MET A 48 6.98 -1.30 0.79
CA MET A 48 5.54 -1.06 0.93
C MET A 48 4.85 -2.39 1.21
N CYS A 49 4.09 -2.39 2.29
CA CYS A 49 3.42 -3.54 2.82
C CYS A 49 1.95 -3.23 3.03
N ILE A 50 1.08 -4.16 2.70
CA ILE A 50 -0.36 -3.97 2.92
C ILE A 50 -0.80 -4.90 4.01
N ASP A 51 -1.45 -4.32 5.02
CA ASP A 51 -2.01 -5.07 6.14
C ASP A 51 -3.43 -5.51 5.79
N TYR A 52 -3.54 -6.72 5.24
CA TYR A 52 -4.82 -7.31 4.89
C TYR A 52 -5.52 -7.99 6.08
N ARG A 53 -4.99 -7.92 7.31
CA ARG A 53 -5.57 -8.66 8.45
C ARG A 53 -7.03 -8.29 8.71
N GLU A 54 -7.39 -7.02 8.57
CA GLU A 54 -8.77 -6.57 8.73
C GLU A 54 -9.64 -6.98 7.54
N LEU A 55 -9.13 -6.88 6.31
CA LEU A 55 -9.88 -7.31 5.11
C LEU A 55 -10.06 -8.82 5.03
N ASN A 56 -9.16 -9.62 5.62
CA ASN A 56 -9.26 -11.07 5.61
C ASN A 56 -10.36 -11.60 6.54
N LYS A 57 -10.94 -10.77 7.41
CA LYS A 57 -12.08 -11.16 8.26
C LYS A 57 -13.40 -11.15 7.49
N GLU A 58 -13.45 -10.46 6.36
CA GLU A 58 -14.64 -10.33 5.52
C GLU A 58 -14.38 -11.03 4.18
N GLU A 59 -15.17 -12.05 3.86
CA GLU A 59 -14.94 -12.85 2.64
C GLU A 59 -15.34 -12.12 1.35
N ASP A 60 -16.22 -11.11 1.45
CA ASP A 60 -16.79 -10.41 0.29
C ASP A 60 -16.05 -9.11 -0.09
N ILE A 61 -14.99 -8.73 0.64
CA ILE A 61 -14.27 -7.49 0.33
C ILE A 61 -13.17 -7.74 -0.72
N PRO A 62 -13.18 -7.03 -1.86
CA PRO A 62 -12.09 -7.06 -2.81
C PRO A 62 -10.78 -6.58 -2.16
N LYS A 63 -9.77 -7.45 -2.07
CA LYS A 63 -8.46 -7.19 -1.43
C LYS A 63 -7.52 -6.38 -2.33
N THR A 64 -8.09 -5.46 -3.11
CA THR A 64 -7.38 -4.65 -4.10
C THR A 64 -7.23 -3.20 -3.65
N ALA A 65 -8.15 -2.69 -2.82
CA ALA A 65 -8.15 -1.30 -2.38
C ALA A 65 -7.30 -1.07 -1.12
N PHE A 66 -6.60 0.05 -1.08
CA PHE A 66 -5.76 0.47 0.04
C PHE A 66 -5.77 1.99 0.21
N ARG A 67 -5.63 2.45 1.45
CA ARG A 67 -5.72 3.86 1.81
C ARG A 67 -4.45 4.37 2.49
N ARG A 68 -4.05 5.59 2.16
CA ARG A 68 -2.96 6.29 2.84
C ARG A 68 -3.14 7.81 2.80
N ARG A 69 -2.23 8.54 3.47
CA ARG A 69 -2.24 10.02 3.56
C ARG A 69 -2.32 10.74 2.21
N TYR A 70 -1.80 10.14 1.15
CA TYR A 70 -1.78 10.75 -0.19
C TYR A 70 -2.99 10.39 -1.05
N GLY A 71 -3.83 9.46 -0.62
CA GLY A 71 -5.00 9.06 -1.38
C GLY A 71 -5.49 7.66 -1.08
N HIS A 72 -6.53 7.28 -1.81
CA HIS A 72 -7.15 5.97 -1.79
C HIS A 72 -7.04 5.37 -3.19
N TYR A 73 -6.50 4.17 -3.26
CA TYR A 73 -6.06 3.55 -4.50
C TYR A 73 -6.43 2.07 -4.51
N GLU A 74 -6.49 1.48 -5.68
CA GLU A 74 -6.66 0.04 -5.86
C GLU A 74 -5.68 -0.53 -6.86
N PHE A 75 -5.33 -1.81 -6.68
CA PHE A 75 -4.54 -2.53 -7.67
C PHE A 75 -5.38 -2.89 -8.88
N THR A 76 -4.93 -2.40 -10.03
CA THR A 76 -5.40 -2.84 -11.36
C THR A 76 -4.73 -4.15 -11.75
N VAL A 77 -3.45 -4.31 -11.38
CA VAL A 77 -2.64 -5.52 -11.60
C VAL A 77 -1.77 -5.73 -10.37
N MET A 78 -1.78 -6.94 -9.82
CA MET A 78 -0.97 -7.29 -8.66
C MET A 78 0.52 -7.34 -9.06
N PRO A 79 1.37 -6.44 -8.57
CA PRO A 79 2.76 -6.39 -9.03
C PRO A 79 3.58 -7.48 -8.33
N ASN A 80 3.89 -8.56 -9.05
CA ASN A 80 4.71 -9.65 -8.55
C ASN A 80 6.04 -9.12 -7.97
N GLY A 81 6.26 -9.33 -6.67
CA GLY A 81 7.54 -9.04 -5.99
C GLY A 81 7.80 -7.59 -5.59
N LYS A 82 6.90 -6.63 -5.87
CA LYS A 82 7.06 -5.22 -5.44
C LYS A 82 6.28 -4.86 -4.18
N ILE A 83 5.25 -5.63 -3.87
CA ILE A 83 4.36 -5.40 -2.74
C ILE A 83 4.29 -6.66 -1.92
N HIS A 84 4.54 -6.51 -0.62
CA HIS A 84 4.55 -7.62 0.31
C HIS A 84 3.26 -7.62 1.14
N HIS A 85 2.70 -8.81 1.34
CA HIS A 85 1.66 -9.00 2.34
C HIS A 85 2.34 -8.91 3.71
N CYS A 86 2.00 -7.87 4.49
CA CYS A 86 2.49 -7.78 5.84
C CYS A 86 1.57 -8.55 6.77
N ILE A 87 1.97 -9.76 7.12
CA ILE A 87 1.46 -10.50 8.27
C ILE A 87 2.50 -10.25 9.37
N HIS A 88 2.26 -9.27 10.25
CA HIS A 88 3.11 -9.07 11.43
C HIS A 88 2.95 -10.23 12.40
#